data_AF-R1DJX9-F1
#
_entry.id   AF-R1DJX9-F1
#
_cell.length_a   1.000
_cell.length_b   1.000
_cell.length_c   1.000
_cell.angle_alpha   90.00
_cell.angle_beta   90.00
_cell.angle_gamma   90.00
#
_symmetry.space_group_name_H-M   'P 1'
#
loop_
_entity.id
_entity.type
_entity.pdbx_description
1 polymer ?
#
loop_
_entity_poly.entity_id
_entity_poly.type
_entity_poly.pdbx_seq_one_letter_code
_entity_poly.pdbx_strand_id
1 'polypeptide(L)'
;MRAAHSSSRAARLVWLLLPELAIGLAARPKLTSAREGGSLAPPPREASPPPCSARDVVVRVFDIGTPGLCKTLSLITQKDVLWFPKMTVSLGGRTWSYDGEVERTVPQIVENAAGGPPLLTLNLGPAELSDGEIDALLDEMGSTDYTPAEYDFFYRNCNHFCTDLADRLVQRGGGGGTPLPREFIEVRPCASLVSPQLAPYHTLTVPQDAVLAESESLLVRMPGAQQQLTRSVTRQVQRVIVAAWRTQWKRALAEYEEQEEEAQRREAAA
;
A
#
# COMPACT_ATOMS: atom_id res chain seq x y z
N MET A 1 31.01 18.82 12.44
CA MET A 1 29.63 19.25 12.76
C MET A 1 28.88 19.53 11.46
N ARG A 2 28.13 18.55 10.93
CA ARG A 2 27.18 18.75 9.81
C ARG A 2 25.94 17.88 10.06
N ALA A 3 24.89 18.49 10.62
CA ALA A 3 23.56 17.89 10.70
C ALA A 3 22.54 19.02 10.92
N ALA A 4 21.98 19.60 9.85
CA ALA A 4 20.86 20.54 9.95
C ALA A 4 20.17 20.86 8.60
N HIS A 5 19.87 19.88 7.74
CA HIS A 5 19.17 20.20 6.46
C HIS A 5 18.01 19.27 6.07
N SER A 6 17.59 18.32 6.92
CA SER A 6 16.51 17.37 6.56
C SER A 6 15.07 17.85 6.91
N SER A 7 14.92 18.89 7.74
CA SER A 7 13.61 19.27 8.33
C SER A 7 12.69 20.13 7.43
N SER A 8 13.18 20.81 6.39
CA SER A 8 12.41 21.89 5.74
C SER A 8 11.38 21.45 4.68
N ARG A 9 11.47 20.23 4.14
CA ARG A 9 10.59 19.79 3.05
C ARG A 9 9.21 19.33 3.53
N ALA A 10 9.12 18.67 4.67
CA ALA A 10 7.85 18.28 5.27
C ALA A 10 7.01 19.50 5.68
N ALA A 11 7.66 20.53 6.22
CA ALA A 11 7.01 21.77 6.62
C ALA A 11 6.38 22.54 5.44
N ARG A 12 7.00 22.52 4.25
CA ARG A 12 6.45 23.18 3.05
C ARG A 12 5.20 22.48 2.50
N LEU A 13 5.10 21.16 2.64
CA LEU A 13 3.93 20.40 2.20
C LEU A 13 2.69 20.68 3.06
N VAL A 14 2.89 20.92 4.37
CA VAL A 14 1.82 21.29 5.31
C VAL A 14 1.21 22.64 4.96
N TRP A 15 1.99 23.59 4.44
CA TRP A 15 1.48 24.90 4.04
C TRP A 15 0.52 24.88 2.85
N LEU A 16 0.59 23.86 1.99
CA LEU A 16 -0.33 23.68 0.86
C LEU A 16 -1.73 23.19 1.29
N LEU A 17 -1.90 22.74 2.54
CA LEU A 17 -3.15 22.19 3.07
C LEU A 17 -3.93 23.19 3.95
N LEU A 18 -3.32 24.33 4.32
CA LEU A 18 -3.85 25.25 5.33
C LEU A 18 -5.12 26.06 4.93
N PRO A 19 -5.32 26.50 3.67
CA PRO A 19 -6.49 27.34 3.35
C PRO A 19 -7.83 26.60 3.44
N GLU A 20 -7.84 25.29 3.15
CA GLU A 20 -9.06 24.46 3.12
C GLU A 20 -9.39 23.84 4.51
N LEU A 21 -8.37 23.54 5.32
CA LEU A 21 -8.54 22.98 6.67
C LEU A 21 -9.20 23.97 7.65
N ALA A 22 -9.09 25.28 7.42
CA ALA A 22 -9.62 26.30 8.32
C ALA A 22 -11.16 26.39 8.31
N ILE A 23 -11.82 25.96 7.24
CA ILE A 23 -13.29 26.13 7.07
C ILE A 23 -14.07 24.96 7.72
N GLY A 24 -13.43 23.81 7.98
CA GLY A 24 -14.07 22.61 8.55
C GLY A 24 -14.04 22.48 10.07
N LEU A 25 -13.30 23.33 10.81
CA LEU A 25 -13.08 23.15 12.25
C LEU A 25 -14.28 23.55 13.15
N ALA A 26 -15.33 24.15 12.59
CA ALA A 26 -16.46 24.69 13.37
C ALA A 26 -17.58 23.68 13.66
N ALA A 27 -17.64 22.54 12.96
CA ALA A 27 -18.66 21.52 13.19
C ALA A 27 -17.97 20.20 13.55
N ARG A 28 -17.77 19.94 14.85
CA ARG A 28 -17.27 18.65 15.34
C ARG A 28 -18.36 17.59 15.17
N PRO A 29 -18.27 16.64 14.22
CA PRO A 29 -19.13 15.47 14.27
C PRO A 29 -18.80 14.74 15.57
N LYS A 30 -19.80 14.24 16.31
CA LYS A 30 -19.58 13.48 17.55
C LYS A 30 -18.52 12.39 17.28
N LEU A 31 -17.37 12.49 17.97
CA LEU A 31 -16.36 11.44 17.99
C LEU A 31 -17.03 10.16 18.47
N THR A 32 -17.21 9.23 17.56
CA THR A 32 -17.58 7.87 17.87
C THR A 32 -16.34 7.15 18.39
N SER A 33 -16.52 6.46 19.52
CA SER A 33 -15.48 5.69 20.21
C SER A 33 -14.62 4.89 19.24
N ALA A 34 -13.30 5.01 19.36
CA ALA A 34 -12.37 4.10 18.72
C ALA A 34 -12.75 2.67 19.13
N ARG A 35 -12.93 1.79 18.15
CA ARG A 35 -13.21 0.37 18.38
C ARG A 35 -11.94 -0.33 18.86
N GLU A 36 -12.10 -1.34 19.71
CA GLU A 36 -11.08 -2.37 19.91
C GLU A 36 -11.02 -3.24 18.65
N GLY A 37 -10.06 -2.97 17.78
CA GLY A 37 -9.64 -3.88 16.72
C GLY A 37 -8.33 -4.55 17.11
N GLY A 38 -7.97 -5.65 16.42
CA GLY A 38 -6.64 -6.24 16.52
C GLY A 38 -5.54 -5.19 16.32
N SER A 39 -4.33 -5.49 16.82
CA SER A 39 -3.20 -4.55 16.84
C SER A 39 -3.08 -3.77 15.53
N LEU A 40 -3.32 -2.45 15.59
CA LEU A 40 -3.12 -1.53 14.46
C LEU A 40 -1.63 -1.29 14.18
N ALA A 41 -0.75 -1.82 15.03
CA ALA A 41 0.69 -1.74 14.85
C ALA A 41 1.15 -2.60 13.66
N PRO A 42 2.27 -2.25 13.02
CA PRO A 42 2.87 -3.14 12.04
C PRO A 42 3.15 -4.52 12.65
N PRO A 43 2.96 -5.62 11.89
CA PRO A 43 3.36 -6.93 12.35
C PRO A 43 4.87 -6.93 12.62
N PRO A 44 5.33 -7.75 13.59
CA PRO A 44 6.76 -7.92 13.79
C PRO A 44 7.38 -8.44 12.49
N ARG A 45 8.57 -7.92 12.18
CA ARG A 45 9.33 -8.39 11.03
C ARG A 45 9.67 -9.87 11.20
N GLU A 46 9.36 -10.68 10.19
CA GLU A 46 9.79 -12.07 10.16
C GLU A 46 11.31 -12.18 10.06
N ALA A 47 11.90 -13.01 10.93
CA ALA A 47 13.34 -13.20 10.99
C ALA A 47 13.89 -14.06 9.84
N SER A 48 13.05 -14.89 9.23
CA SER A 48 13.45 -15.78 8.14
C SER A 48 12.26 -16.00 7.21
N PRO A 49 12.34 -15.57 5.94
CA PRO A 49 11.27 -15.82 4.99
C PRO A 49 11.17 -17.33 4.69
N PRO A 50 9.98 -17.82 4.32
CA PRO A 50 9.81 -19.21 3.92
C PRO A 50 10.68 -19.54 2.70
N PRO A 51 11.14 -20.80 2.55
CA PRO A 51 11.81 -21.23 1.32
C PRO A 51 10.88 -21.02 0.13
N CYS A 52 11.42 -20.52 -0.98
CA CYS A 52 10.67 -20.23 -2.21
C CYS A 52 11.36 -20.88 -3.41
N SER A 53 10.59 -21.58 -4.23
CA SER A 53 11.03 -22.06 -5.54
C SER A 53 11.03 -20.91 -6.57
N ALA A 54 11.68 -21.11 -7.72
CA ALA A 54 11.68 -20.14 -8.81
C ALA A 54 10.30 -19.90 -9.44
N ARG A 55 9.33 -20.80 -9.21
CA ARG A 55 7.96 -20.69 -9.73
C ARG A 55 6.94 -20.37 -8.64
N ASP A 56 7.39 -20.18 -7.41
CA ASP A 56 6.51 -19.83 -6.31
C ASP A 56 6.05 -18.38 -6.44
N VAL A 57 4.74 -18.17 -6.22
CA VAL A 57 4.13 -16.86 -6.06
C VAL A 57 4.43 -16.39 -4.65
N VAL A 58 5.19 -15.29 -4.55
CA VAL A 58 5.61 -14.73 -3.26
C VAL A 58 5.05 -13.33 -3.12
N VAL A 59 4.30 -13.10 -2.05
CA VAL A 59 3.80 -11.78 -1.67
C VAL A 59 4.66 -11.21 -0.55
N ARG A 60 5.16 -10.00 -0.73
CA ARG A 60 5.95 -9.28 0.30
C ARG A 60 5.17 -8.08 0.79
N VAL A 61 5.14 -7.90 2.11
CA VAL A 61 4.48 -6.75 2.77
C VAL A 61 5.53 -5.84 3.37
N PHE A 62 5.45 -4.56 3.06
CA PHE A 62 6.34 -3.50 3.52
C PHE A 62 5.57 -2.47 4.34
N ASP A 63 6.24 -1.83 5.29
CA ASP A 63 5.78 -0.56 5.85
C ASP A 63 6.46 0.58 5.09
N ILE A 64 5.67 1.33 4.33
CA ILE A 64 6.13 2.53 3.61
C ILE A 64 5.86 3.82 4.42
N GLY A 65 5.32 3.66 5.63
CA GLY A 65 5.11 4.73 6.57
C GLY A 65 6.44 5.30 7.05
N THR A 66 6.48 6.62 7.21
CA THR A 66 7.56 7.28 7.96
C THR A 66 6.99 7.83 9.26
N PRO A 67 7.78 7.94 10.34
CA PRO A 67 7.29 8.53 11.59
C PRO A 67 6.68 9.91 11.40
N GLY A 68 7.23 10.72 10.49
CA GLY A 68 6.70 12.03 10.13
C GLY A 68 5.36 11.98 9.40
N LEU A 69 5.21 11.06 8.44
CA LEU A 69 3.97 10.85 7.70
C LEU A 69 2.85 10.34 8.63
N CYS A 70 3.13 9.28 9.38
CA CYS A 70 2.22 8.68 10.35
C CYS A 70 1.75 9.74 11.36
N LYS A 71 2.68 10.47 12.00
CA LYS A 71 2.34 11.54 12.95
C LYS A 71 1.47 12.64 12.32
N THR A 72 1.81 13.08 11.11
CA THR A 72 1.06 14.14 10.42
C THR A 72 -0.36 13.69 10.13
N LEU A 73 -0.52 12.46 9.63
CA LEU A 73 -1.83 11.92 9.32
C LEU A 73 -2.63 11.65 10.60
N SER A 74 -1.98 11.22 11.69
CA SER A 74 -2.66 11.10 12.98
C SER A 74 -3.23 12.42 13.47
N LEU A 75 -2.48 13.53 13.29
CA LEU A 75 -2.94 14.86 13.67
C LEU A 75 -4.11 15.35 12.80
N ILE A 76 -4.01 15.18 11.47
CA ILE A 76 -5.06 15.61 10.52
C ILE A 76 -6.36 14.86 10.79
N THR A 77 -6.24 13.59 11.17
CA THR A 77 -7.37 12.68 11.23
C THR A 77 -7.90 12.44 12.62
N GLN A 78 -7.15 12.88 13.63
CA GLN A 78 -7.42 12.63 15.05
C GLN A 78 -7.52 11.14 15.39
N LYS A 79 -6.79 10.29 14.66
CA LYS A 79 -6.74 8.83 14.85
C LYS A 79 -5.31 8.35 14.71
N ASP A 80 -4.90 7.38 15.53
CA ASP A 80 -3.53 6.86 15.44
C ASP A 80 -3.32 6.11 14.12
N VAL A 81 -2.56 6.73 13.23
CA VAL A 81 -2.01 6.13 12.02
C VAL A 81 -0.63 5.60 12.39
N LEU A 82 -0.47 4.28 12.39
CA LEU A 82 0.75 3.65 12.88
C LEU A 82 1.70 3.25 11.75
N TRP A 83 1.17 2.83 10.60
CA TRP A 83 1.98 2.34 9.47
C TRP A 83 1.20 2.37 8.15
N PHE A 84 1.91 2.19 7.03
CA PHE A 84 1.33 2.12 5.69
C PHE A 84 1.76 0.85 4.97
N PRO A 85 0.87 -0.16 4.83
CA PRO A 85 1.17 -1.39 4.11
C PRO A 85 1.32 -1.13 2.61
N LYS A 86 2.41 -1.62 2.02
CA LYS A 86 2.55 -1.80 0.58
C LYS A 86 2.85 -3.26 0.30
N MET A 87 2.14 -3.84 -0.67
CA MET A 87 2.43 -5.18 -1.15
C MET A 87 3.12 -5.19 -2.50
N THR A 88 3.91 -6.23 -2.73
CA THR A 88 4.38 -6.63 -4.06
C THR A 88 4.15 -8.12 -4.26
N VAL A 89 3.93 -8.54 -5.51
CA VAL A 89 3.88 -9.96 -5.91
C VAL A 89 5.11 -10.26 -6.74
N SER A 90 5.77 -11.37 -6.49
CA SER A 90 6.89 -11.83 -7.30
C SER A 90 6.75 -13.29 -7.69
N LEU A 91 7.31 -13.63 -8.84
CA LEU A 91 7.51 -15.00 -9.29
C LEU A 91 8.89 -15.09 -9.95
N GLY A 92 9.76 -15.94 -9.40
CA GLY A 92 11.16 -16.03 -9.81
C GLY A 92 11.87 -14.68 -9.70
N GLY A 93 12.51 -14.24 -10.79
CA GLY A 93 13.21 -12.95 -10.87
C GLY A 93 12.33 -11.75 -11.23
N ARG A 94 11.00 -11.91 -11.27
CA ARG A 94 10.05 -10.86 -11.66
C ARG A 94 9.23 -10.42 -10.46
N THR A 95 9.09 -9.11 -10.27
CA THR A 95 8.24 -8.52 -9.22
C THR A 95 7.35 -7.46 -9.83
N TRP A 96 6.11 -7.39 -9.36
CA TRP A 96 5.09 -6.46 -9.83
C TRP A 96 4.45 -5.71 -8.67
N SER A 97 4.03 -4.49 -8.94
CA SER A 97 3.21 -3.67 -8.05
C SER A 97 2.31 -2.72 -8.85
N TYR A 98 1.43 -1.99 -8.18
CA TYR A 98 0.51 -1.05 -8.83
C TYR A 98 0.47 0.29 -8.10
N ASP A 99 1.00 1.33 -8.74
CA ASP A 99 1.09 2.70 -8.21
C ASP A 99 0.52 3.75 -9.21
N GLY A 100 -0.55 3.34 -9.90
CA GLY A 100 -1.20 4.08 -10.99
C GLY A 100 -1.14 3.31 -12.29
N GLU A 101 -0.06 2.57 -12.50
CA GLU A 101 0.13 1.64 -13.61
C GLU A 101 0.65 0.32 -13.05
N VAL A 102 0.44 -0.76 -13.79
CA VAL A 102 1.06 -2.06 -13.47
C VAL A 102 2.53 -1.92 -13.77
N GLU A 103 3.35 -1.94 -12.72
CA GLU A 103 4.79 -1.69 -12.83
C GLU A 103 5.56 -2.96 -12.51
N ARG A 104 6.49 -3.30 -13.40
CA ARG A 104 7.54 -4.27 -13.09
C ARG A 104 8.62 -3.58 -12.26
N THR A 105 9.03 -4.22 -11.17
CA THR A 105 10.08 -3.76 -10.27
C THR A 105 11.01 -4.90 -9.91
N VAL A 106 12.09 -4.59 -9.18
CA VAL A 106 12.87 -5.56 -8.42
C VAL A 106 12.63 -5.37 -6.91
N PRO A 107 12.72 -6.43 -6.09
CA PRO A 107 12.51 -6.34 -4.65
C PRO A 107 13.41 -5.30 -3.96
N GLN A 108 14.66 -5.21 -4.38
CA GLN A 108 15.68 -4.32 -3.79
C GLN A 108 15.27 -2.84 -3.85
N ILE A 109 14.65 -2.39 -4.94
CA ILE A 109 14.17 -1.00 -5.06
C ILE A 109 13.09 -0.73 -4.02
N VAL A 110 12.16 -1.68 -3.83
CA VAL A 110 11.07 -1.55 -2.87
C VAL A 110 11.61 -1.55 -1.44
N GLU A 111 12.57 -2.42 -1.14
CA GLU A 111 13.25 -2.51 0.16
C GLU A 111 13.98 -1.20 0.49
N ASN A 112 14.73 -0.66 -0.47
CA ASN A 112 15.43 0.62 -0.31
C ASN A 112 14.44 1.77 -0.09
N ALA A 113 13.35 1.82 -0.86
CA ALA A 113 12.33 2.85 -0.73
C ALA A 113 11.53 2.75 0.59
N ALA A 114 11.26 1.53 1.07
CA ALA A 114 10.61 1.27 2.35
C ALA A 114 11.56 1.43 3.56
N GLY A 115 12.87 1.50 3.32
CA GLY A 115 13.89 1.65 4.36
C GLY A 115 14.28 0.35 5.06
N GLY A 116 14.04 -0.80 4.43
CA GLY A 116 14.43 -2.11 4.95
C GLY A 116 13.74 -3.28 4.25
N PRO A 117 14.00 -4.52 4.70
CA PRO A 117 13.39 -5.72 4.13
C PRO A 117 11.84 -5.72 4.26
N PRO A 118 11.13 -6.73 3.71
CA PRO A 118 9.72 -6.93 3.99
C PRO A 118 9.47 -7.19 5.48
N LEU A 119 8.35 -6.71 6.02
CA LEU A 119 7.86 -7.11 7.34
C LEU A 119 7.41 -8.58 7.33
N LEU A 120 6.82 -9.01 6.21
CA LEU A 120 6.24 -10.33 6.03
C LEU A 120 6.53 -10.82 4.61
N THR A 121 6.87 -12.09 4.47
CA THR A 121 7.01 -12.76 3.17
C THR A 121 6.13 -14.00 3.14
N LEU A 122 5.12 -13.99 2.28
CA LEU A 122 4.17 -15.07 2.11
C LEU A 122 4.50 -15.84 0.83
N ASN A 123 4.91 -17.09 0.97
CA ASN A 123 4.98 -18.02 -0.15
C ASN A 123 3.61 -18.68 -0.33
N LEU A 124 2.95 -18.39 -1.45
CA LEU A 124 1.63 -18.91 -1.78
C LEU A 124 1.68 -20.20 -2.58
N GLY A 125 2.88 -20.71 -2.87
CA GLY A 125 3.10 -21.92 -3.67
C GLY A 125 3.29 -21.64 -5.16
N PRO A 126 3.46 -22.70 -5.96
CA PRO A 126 3.84 -22.58 -7.37
C PRO A 126 2.71 -21.99 -8.22
N ALA A 127 3.07 -21.18 -9.21
CA ALA A 127 2.19 -20.89 -10.35
C ALA A 127 2.46 -21.87 -11.50
N GLU A 128 1.41 -22.34 -12.14
CA GLU A 128 1.52 -23.18 -13.34
C GLU A 128 1.59 -22.38 -14.64
N LEU A 129 1.14 -21.12 -14.62
CA LEU A 129 1.12 -20.26 -15.80
C LEU A 129 2.53 -20.08 -16.39
N SER A 130 2.64 -20.19 -17.71
CA SER A 130 3.86 -19.85 -18.44
C SER A 130 4.15 -18.35 -18.36
N ASP A 131 5.37 -17.96 -18.69
CA ASP A 131 5.77 -16.55 -18.61
C ASP A 131 4.94 -15.66 -19.54
N GLY A 132 4.58 -16.16 -20.73
CA GLY A 132 3.71 -15.44 -21.67
C GLY A 132 2.26 -15.35 -21.22
N GLU A 133 1.73 -16.35 -20.51
CA GLU A 133 0.39 -16.27 -19.91
C GLU A 133 0.34 -15.28 -18.74
N ILE A 134 1.43 -15.18 -17.97
CA ILE A 134 1.57 -14.16 -16.91
C ILE A 134 1.61 -12.76 -17.52
N ASP A 135 2.38 -12.57 -18.60
CA ASP A 135 2.46 -11.27 -19.27
C ASP A 135 1.08 -10.87 -19.86
N ALA A 136 0.38 -11.80 -20.51
CA ALA A 136 -0.98 -11.57 -21.01
C ALA A 136 -1.98 -11.26 -19.89
N LEU A 137 -1.87 -11.91 -18.73
CA LEU A 137 -2.69 -11.61 -17.56
C LEU A 137 -2.43 -10.20 -17.02
N LEU A 138 -1.17 -9.76 -16.97
CA LEU A 138 -0.81 -8.42 -16.51
C LEU A 138 -1.32 -7.34 -17.48
N ASP A 139 -1.23 -7.59 -18.78
CA ASP A 139 -1.78 -6.71 -19.82
C ASP A 139 -3.31 -6.62 -19.73
N GLU A 140 -3.99 -7.75 -19.51
CA GLU A 140 -5.43 -7.80 -19.23
C GLU A 140 -5.76 -6.92 -18.02
N MET A 141 -5.13 -7.17 -16.88
CA MET A 141 -5.36 -6.43 -15.63
C MET A 141 -5.08 -4.93 -15.79
N GLY A 142 -3.98 -4.56 -16.45
CA GLY A 142 -3.58 -3.17 -16.64
C GLY A 142 -4.46 -2.40 -17.64
N SER A 143 -5.17 -3.09 -18.53
CA SER A 143 -6.08 -2.48 -19.50
C SER A 143 -7.55 -2.44 -19.04
N THR A 144 -7.92 -3.19 -18.00
CA THR A 144 -9.29 -3.24 -17.47
C THR A 144 -9.41 -2.70 -16.05
N ASP A 145 -8.90 -3.44 -15.07
CA ASP A 145 -9.19 -3.27 -13.64
C ASP A 145 -8.21 -2.31 -12.95
N TYR A 146 -7.00 -2.19 -13.51
CA TYR A 146 -5.83 -1.52 -12.91
C TYR A 146 -5.24 -0.49 -13.88
N THR A 147 -6.11 0.34 -14.47
CA THR A 147 -5.68 1.48 -15.30
C THR A 147 -5.30 2.69 -14.44
N PRO A 148 -4.62 3.71 -14.99
CA PRO A 148 -4.37 4.98 -14.28
C PRO A 148 -5.62 5.69 -13.77
N ALA A 149 -6.75 5.54 -14.47
CA ALA A 149 -8.00 6.17 -14.08
C ALA A 149 -8.65 5.48 -12.86
N GLU A 150 -8.36 4.20 -12.67
CA GLU A 150 -8.91 3.38 -11.58
C GLU A 150 -8.12 3.51 -10.28
N TYR A 151 -6.93 4.13 -10.28
CA TYR A 151 -6.10 4.20 -9.08
C TYR A 151 -6.76 5.05 -7.99
N ASP A 152 -7.11 4.40 -6.88
CA ASP A 152 -7.57 5.03 -5.66
C ASP A 152 -6.78 4.48 -4.48
N PHE A 153 -6.16 5.37 -3.71
CA PHE A 153 -5.27 4.96 -2.63
C PHE A 153 -5.99 4.15 -1.54
N PHE A 154 -7.31 4.31 -1.39
CA PHE A 154 -8.10 3.58 -0.40
C PHE A 154 -8.81 2.36 -0.99
N TYR A 155 -9.34 2.48 -2.20
CA TYR A 155 -10.28 1.50 -2.76
C TYR A 155 -9.70 0.65 -3.90
N ARG A 156 -8.59 1.08 -4.52
CA ARG A 156 -7.99 0.41 -5.68
C ARG A 156 -6.50 0.77 -5.79
N ASN A 157 -5.70 0.12 -4.97
CA ASN A 157 -4.27 0.41 -4.79
C ASN A 157 -3.40 -0.85 -4.98
N CYS A 158 -2.09 -0.73 -4.72
CA CYS A 158 -1.14 -1.85 -4.80
C CYS A 158 -1.57 -3.10 -4.03
N ASN A 159 -2.24 -2.97 -2.88
CA ASN A 159 -2.65 -4.11 -2.06
C ASN A 159 -3.78 -4.89 -2.72
N HIS A 160 -4.73 -4.20 -3.35
CA HIS A 160 -5.81 -4.81 -4.13
C HIS A 160 -5.24 -5.54 -5.35
N PHE A 161 -4.38 -4.85 -6.10
CA PHE A 161 -3.68 -5.44 -7.25
C PHE A 161 -2.91 -6.70 -6.88
N CYS A 162 -2.12 -6.65 -5.81
CA CYS A 162 -1.30 -7.79 -5.40
C CYS A 162 -2.15 -8.97 -4.94
N THR A 163 -3.31 -8.70 -4.33
CA THR A 163 -4.27 -9.74 -3.98
C THR A 163 -4.81 -10.41 -5.23
N ASP A 164 -5.38 -9.62 -6.14
CA ASP A 164 -6.02 -10.14 -7.34
C ASP A 164 -5.02 -10.90 -8.22
N LEU A 165 -3.80 -10.36 -8.36
CA LEU A 165 -2.74 -11.00 -9.11
C LEU A 165 -2.33 -12.32 -8.45
N ALA A 166 -2.06 -12.32 -7.14
CA ALA A 166 -1.68 -13.52 -6.40
C ALA A 166 -2.75 -14.62 -6.52
N ASP A 167 -4.01 -14.27 -6.33
CA ASP A 167 -5.14 -15.19 -6.46
C ASP A 167 -5.24 -15.73 -7.89
N ARG A 168 -5.12 -14.88 -8.92
CA ARG A 168 -5.17 -15.34 -10.32
C ARG A 168 -3.99 -16.23 -10.69
N LEU A 169 -2.78 -15.94 -10.20
CA LEU A 169 -1.58 -16.76 -10.44
C LEU A 169 -1.69 -18.14 -9.80
N VAL A 170 -2.24 -18.22 -8.58
CA VAL A 170 -2.40 -19.47 -7.82
C VAL A 170 -3.62 -20.28 -8.30
N GLN A 171 -4.73 -19.62 -8.64
CA GLN A 171 -6.00 -20.30 -8.99
C GLN A 171 -6.08 -20.72 -10.45
N ARG A 172 -5.56 -19.93 -11.41
CA ARG A 172 -5.59 -20.32 -12.84
C ARG A 172 -4.62 -21.47 -13.16
N GLY A 173 -3.73 -21.81 -12.24
CA GLY A 173 -2.80 -22.93 -12.34
C GLY A 173 -3.15 -24.11 -11.43
N GLY A 174 -4.36 -24.68 -11.54
CA GLY A 174 -4.60 -26.04 -11.01
C GLY A 174 -4.77 -26.22 -9.50
N GLY A 175 -4.69 -25.17 -8.67
CA GLY A 175 -5.21 -25.17 -7.29
C GLY A 175 -4.29 -25.72 -6.18
N GLY A 176 -2.99 -25.82 -6.43
CA GLY A 176 -2.03 -26.31 -5.42
C GLY A 176 -1.55 -25.26 -4.40
N GLY A 177 -1.73 -23.97 -4.67
CA GLY A 177 -1.24 -22.90 -3.80
C GLY A 177 -2.22 -22.48 -2.70
N THR A 178 -1.69 -21.81 -1.69
CA THR A 178 -2.49 -21.30 -0.57
C THR A 178 -3.02 -19.91 -0.93
N PRO A 179 -4.33 -19.63 -0.78
CA PRO A 179 -4.86 -18.30 -1.02
C PRO A 179 -4.22 -17.27 -0.09
N LEU A 180 -4.09 -16.03 -0.55
CA LEU A 180 -3.53 -14.96 0.27
C LEU A 180 -4.43 -14.73 1.51
N PRO A 181 -3.90 -14.76 2.75
CA PRO A 181 -4.70 -14.47 3.92
C PRO A 181 -5.27 -13.05 3.83
N ARG A 182 -6.61 -12.93 3.91
CA ARG A 182 -7.32 -11.67 3.64
C ARG A 182 -7.04 -10.56 4.67
N GLU A 183 -6.51 -10.93 5.84
CA GLU A 183 -6.10 -10.00 6.90
C GLU A 183 -4.99 -9.02 6.48
N PHE A 184 -4.16 -9.37 5.49
CA PHE A 184 -3.10 -8.47 4.98
C PHE A 184 -3.57 -7.46 3.95
N ILE A 185 -4.70 -7.75 3.31
CA ILE A 185 -5.41 -6.84 2.39
C ILE A 185 -6.16 -5.79 3.21
N GLU A 186 -6.69 -6.22 4.35
CA GLU A 186 -7.44 -5.41 5.29
C GLU A 186 -6.59 -4.43 6.11
N VAL A 187 -5.24 -4.46 6.05
CA VAL A 187 -4.40 -3.60 6.89
C VAL A 187 -4.86 -2.16 6.72
N ARG A 188 -5.60 -1.68 7.73
CA ARG A 188 -6.50 -0.53 7.70
C ARG A 188 -5.67 0.74 7.86
N PRO A 189 -5.08 1.36 6.82
CA PRO A 189 -4.35 2.59 7.08
C PRO A 189 -5.41 3.67 7.38
N CYS A 190 -6.65 3.48 6.87
CA CYS A 190 -7.65 4.52 6.79
C CYS A 190 -9.12 4.14 6.96
N ALA A 191 -9.50 2.89 7.23
CA ALA A 191 -10.89 2.61 7.66
C ALA A 191 -11.23 3.37 8.98
N SER A 192 -10.20 3.64 9.80
CA SER A 192 -10.26 4.59 10.88
C SER A 192 -10.64 5.99 10.36
N LEU A 193 -10.10 6.49 9.26
CA LEU A 193 -10.36 7.85 8.76
C LEU A 193 -11.79 8.11 8.26
N VAL A 194 -12.48 7.09 7.75
CA VAL A 194 -13.71 7.29 6.96
C VAL A 194 -15.01 6.86 7.64
N SER A 195 -14.98 6.09 8.73
CA SER A 195 -16.21 5.49 9.30
C SER A 195 -16.56 5.96 10.72
N PRO A 196 -17.79 6.46 10.98
CA PRO A 196 -18.26 6.82 12.31
C PRO A 196 -18.98 5.70 13.11
N GLN A 197 -19.55 4.62 12.56
CA GLN A 197 -20.41 3.76 13.40
C GLN A 197 -20.45 2.31 12.96
N LEU A 198 -19.86 1.42 13.75
CA LEU A 198 -20.14 -0.01 13.67
C LEU A 198 -19.99 -0.65 15.08
N ALA A 199 -20.68 -1.78 15.34
CA ALA A 199 -20.71 -2.53 16.61
C ALA A 199 -19.71 -3.72 16.66
N PRO A 200 -19.29 -4.22 17.84
CA PRO A 200 -18.18 -5.16 17.96
C PRO A 200 -18.55 -6.55 17.45
N TYR A 201 -17.80 -7.07 16.48
CA TYR A 201 -17.86 -8.47 16.08
C TYR A 201 -16.46 -9.07 16.18
N HIS A 202 -16.31 -10.03 17.09
CA HIS A 202 -15.12 -10.86 17.25
C HIS A 202 -14.93 -11.74 16.01
N THR A 203 -13.69 -11.80 15.53
CA THR A 203 -13.08 -12.94 14.84
C THR A 203 -13.98 -13.69 13.84
N LEU A 204 -14.52 -12.99 12.85
CA LEU A 204 -15.01 -13.61 11.63
C LEU A 204 -14.57 -12.76 10.46
N THR A 205 -13.92 -13.39 9.49
CA THR A 205 -13.54 -12.88 8.18
C THR A 205 -14.67 -12.04 7.59
N VAL A 206 -14.58 -10.72 7.70
CA VAL A 206 -15.50 -9.83 7.00
C VAL A 206 -15.11 -9.90 5.52
N PRO A 207 -16.01 -10.26 4.59
CA PRO A 207 -15.68 -10.20 3.18
C PRO A 207 -15.18 -8.80 2.81
N GLN A 208 -14.07 -8.69 2.08
CA GLN A 208 -13.47 -7.42 1.65
C GLN A 208 -14.51 -6.51 0.98
N ASP A 209 -15.41 -7.11 0.19
CA ASP A 209 -16.54 -6.43 -0.45
C ASP A 209 -17.47 -5.78 0.57
N ALA A 210 -17.67 -6.37 1.75
CA ALA A 210 -18.55 -5.83 2.77
C ALA A 210 -17.95 -4.58 3.46
N VAL A 211 -16.64 -4.57 3.75
CA VAL A 211 -15.98 -3.40 4.40
C VAL A 211 -15.82 -2.24 3.43
N LEU A 212 -15.41 -2.52 2.19
CA LEU A 212 -15.29 -1.50 1.15
C LEU A 212 -16.68 -0.98 0.76
N ALA A 213 -17.66 -1.86 0.50
CA ALA A 213 -19.03 -1.44 0.23
C ALA A 213 -19.63 -0.67 1.40
N GLU A 214 -19.28 -0.98 2.65
CA GLU A 214 -19.74 -0.23 3.82
C GLU A 214 -19.08 1.14 3.93
N SER A 215 -17.77 1.25 3.70
CA SER A 215 -17.05 2.53 3.72
C SER A 215 -17.50 3.46 2.59
N GLU A 216 -17.70 2.92 1.39
CA GLU A 216 -18.30 3.64 0.27
C GLU A 216 -19.77 3.98 0.53
N SER A 217 -20.56 3.05 1.05
CA SER A 217 -21.96 3.28 1.46
C SER A 217 -22.06 4.40 2.48
N LEU A 218 -21.16 4.45 3.47
CA LEU A 218 -21.10 5.52 4.45
C LEU A 218 -20.76 6.86 3.79
N LEU A 219 -19.76 6.90 2.91
CA LEU A 219 -19.45 8.10 2.12
C LEU A 219 -20.64 8.53 1.25
N VAL A 220 -21.36 7.59 0.63
CA VAL A 220 -22.54 7.85 -0.21
C VAL A 220 -23.71 8.38 0.62
N ARG A 221 -23.86 7.92 1.86
CA ARG A 221 -24.91 8.35 2.80
C ARG A 221 -24.61 9.68 3.49
N MET A 222 -23.39 10.23 3.36
CA MET A 222 -23.07 11.54 3.94
C MET A 222 -23.82 12.68 3.23
N PRO A 223 -24.25 13.73 3.95
CA PRO A 223 -24.78 14.95 3.34
C PRO A 223 -23.81 15.50 2.30
N GLY A 224 -24.31 15.98 1.15
CA GLY A 224 -23.48 16.29 -0.03
C GLY A 224 -22.26 17.18 0.25
N ALA A 225 -22.39 18.22 1.08
CA ALA A 225 -21.26 19.06 1.46
C ALA A 225 -20.20 18.32 2.29
N GLN A 226 -20.63 17.47 3.23
CA GLN A 226 -19.74 16.64 4.03
C GLN A 226 -19.05 15.58 3.18
N GLN A 227 -19.79 14.92 2.30
CA GLN A 227 -19.23 13.95 1.35
C GLN A 227 -18.16 14.59 0.46
N GLN A 228 -18.43 15.77 -0.10
CA GLN A 228 -17.48 16.49 -0.94
C GLN A 228 -16.22 16.88 -0.17
N LEU A 229 -16.37 17.39 1.05
CA LEU A 229 -15.24 17.73 1.91
C LEU A 229 -14.40 16.48 2.24
N THR A 230 -15.04 15.39 2.66
CA THR A 230 -14.34 14.13 2.96
C THR A 230 -13.58 13.62 1.74
N ARG A 231 -14.21 13.61 0.55
CA ARG A 231 -13.54 13.24 -0.71
C ARG A 231 -12.38 14.18 -1.07
N SER A 232 -12.51 15.47 -0.80
CA SER A 232 -11.44 16.45 -1.04
C SER A 232 -10.23 16.16 -0.13
N VAL A 233 -10.47 15.97 1.17
CA VAL A 233 -9.43 15.67 2.17
C VAL A 233 -8.75 14.35 1.86
N THR A 234 -9.51 13.29 1.55
CA THR A 234 -8.92 11.98 1.22
C THR A 234 -8.04 12.05 -0.04
N ARG A 235 -8.48 12.77 -1.08
CA ARG A 235 -7.66 13.01 -2.28
C ARG A 235 -6.38 13.80 -1.98
N GLN A 236 -6.45 14.80 -1.10
CA GLN A 236 -5.25 15.55 -0.69
C GLN A 236 -4.27 14.65 0.07
N VAL A 237 -4.77 13.86 1.02
CA VAL A 237 -3.96 12.87 1.75
C VAL A 237 -3.31 11.88 0.80
N GLN A 238 -4.08 11.30 -0.13
CA GLN A 238 -3.57 10.42 -1.18
C GLN A 238 -2.44 11.08 -1.98
N ARG A 239 -2.63 12.32 -2.45
CA ARG A 239 -1.58 13.04 -3.20
C ARG A 239 -0.30 13.20 -2.40
N VAL A 240 -0.40 13.50 -1.11
CA VAL A 240 0.76 13.63 -0.21
C VAL A 240 1.49 12.29 -0.06
N ILE A 241 0.76 11.22 0.21
CA ILE A 241 1.34 9.88 0.39
C ILE A 241 2.01 9.41 -0.91
N VAL A 242 1.30 9.49 -2.04
CA VAL A 242 1.83 9.07 -3.35
C VAL A 242 3.05 9.91 -3.75
N ALA A 243 3.04 11.22 -3.52
CA ALA A 243 4.20 12.08 -3.81
C ALA A 243 5.40 11.74 -2.92
N ALA A 244 5.18 11.48 -1.63
CA ALA A 244 6.23 11.06 -0.71
C ALA A 244 6.83 9.71 -1.12
N TRP A 245 5.97 8.73 -1.43
CA TRP A 245 6.36 7.40 -1.88
C TRP A 245 7.17 7.47 -3.19
N ARG A 246 6.63 8.12 -4.23
CA ARG A 246 7.31 8.28 -5.53
C ARG A 246 8.67 8.99 -5.40
N THR A 247 8.81 9.91 -4.44
CA THR A 247 10.09 10.56 -4.18
C THR A 247 11.12 9.57 -3.62
N GLN A 248 10.73 8.70 -2.69
CA GLN A 248 11.63 7.68 -2.15
C GLN A 248 11.94 6.61 -3.19
N TRP A 249 10.93 6.18 -3.95
CA TRP A 249 11.10 5.23 -5.05
C TRP A 249 12.14 5.69 -6.07
N LYS A 250 12.02 6.93 -6.55
CA LYS A 250 12.97 7.48 -7.54
C LYS A 250 14.41 7.55 -7.03
N ARG A 251 14.58 7.77 -5.72
CA ARG A 251 15.92 7.73 -5.10
C ARG A 251 16.45 6.30 -5.05
N ALA A 252 15.63 5.37 -4.58
CA ALA A 252 15.98 3.96 -4.51
C ALA A 252 16.31 3.37 -5.90
N LEU A 253 15.58 3.79 -6.94
CA LEU A 253 15.86 3.41 -8.32
C LEU A 253 17.22 3.94 -8.79
N ALA A 254 17.50 5.23 -8.58
CA ALA A 254 18.78 5.83 -8.97
C ALA A 254 19.97 5.18 -8.23
N GLU A 255 19.82 4.89 -6.93
CA GLU A 255 20.82 4.18 -6.13
C GLU A 255 21.04 2.75 -6.63
N TYR A 256 19.97 2.06 -7.06
CA TYR A 256 20.06 0.71 -7.62
C TYR A 256 20.79 0.71 -8.98
N GLU A 257 20.45 1.65 -9.87
CA GLU A 257 21.11 1.81 -11.18
C GLU A 257 22.61 2.08 -11.02
N GLU A 258 23.01 2.94 -10.08
CA GLU A 258 24.43 3.21 -9.76
C GLU A 258 25.14 1.94 -9.27
N GLN A 259 24.49 1.13 -8.42
CA GLN A 259 25.04 -0.14 -7.94
C GLN A 259 25.21 -1.17 -9.06
N GLU A 260 24.27 -1.29 -9.98
CA GLU A 260 24.40 -2.18 -11.14
C GLU A 260 25.53 -1.74 -12.07
N GLU A 261 25.65 -0.44 -12.36
CA GLU A 261 26.77 0.07 -13.15
C GLU A 261 28.12 -0.21 -12.50
N GLU A 262 28.24 -0.01 -11.18
CA GLU A 262 29.47 -0.34 -10.45
C GLU A 262 29.78 -1.83 -10.49
N ALA A 263 28.78 -2.70 -10.35
CA ALA A 263 28.96 -4.14 -10.42
C ALA A 263 29.44 -4.58 -11.81
N GLN A 264 28.84 -4.06 -12.87
CA GLN A 264 29.26 -4.32 -14.25
C GLN A 264 30.69 -3.84 -14.53
N ARG A 265 31.06 -2.65 -14.03
CA ARG A 265 32.44 -2.14 -14.15
C ARG A 265 33.45 -3.01 -13.42
N ARG A 266 33.10 -3.54 -12.24
CA ARG A 266 33.97 -4.45 -11.49
C ARG A 266 34.13 -5.79 -12.20
N GLU A 267 33.06 -6.33 -12.76
CA GLU A 267 33.09 -7.57 -13.54
C GLU A 267 33.92 -7.42 -14.81
N ALA A 268 33.76 -6.31 -15.54
CA ALA A 268 34.55 -6.03 -16.75
C ALA A 268 36.05 -5.79 -16.48
N ALA A 269 36.42 -5.46 -15.24
CA ALA A 269 37.80 -5.25 -14.83
C ALA A 269 38.48 -6.51 -14.27
N ALA A 270 37.71 -7.57 -13.99
CA ALA A 270 38.19 -8.86 -13.47
C ALA A 270 38.55 -9.83 -14.61
#